data_AF-A0A1Y1MAY6-F1
#
_entry.id   AF-A0A1Y1MAY6-F1
#
_cell.length_a   1.000
_cell.length_b   1.000
_cell.length_c   1.000
_cell.angle_alpha   90.00
_cell.angle_beta   90.00
_cell.angle_gamma   90.00
#
_symmetry.space_group_name_H-M   'P 1'
#
loop_
_entity.id
_entity.type
_entity.pdbx_description
1 polymer ?
#
loop_
_entity_poly.entity_id
_entity_poly.type
_entity_poly.pdbx_seq_one_letter_code
_entity_poly.pdbx_strand_id
1 'polypeptide(L)'
;MWSAISKIFSKSANRSSIEEDKEENRMDRGDDRRSDMDTLDAYDTRQAKQRASVKWLLAKAFNNKVPENLREPFYRDHENQEHLKPQIVGTLANAEIYCLALGNIYSDPNYHSLNHWSILQTLARKGVYVTEPSDGSQLTETTLIQTNPLRMSAHMAVIEAVMTLYAKEVVTSDRVLAAVNRFNHDRISVLSNPDNYEQNLLLWVSHACAALRKRMEQEADSGMSNGGGEGDRLQVPDLPVIKDFKDLCDGVALASLISFYCAEELSWKKIRVSYLPTVSESLHNLGLVQAFCYRCLPVSIFHLMPEDITYMRGSMKQNLIVFLADLFNILEIHPVKCVRYPGMDKISNGKTVLLLFCIGGFLFVTLILSPPVVYSVLYVFFLNICKSITIFSLLWLSFSLLFANVVTVCNW
;
A
#
# COMPACT_ATOMS: atom_id res chain seq x y z
N MET A 1 -7.72 61.13 36.87
CA MET A 1 -8.88 60.63 37.65
C MET A 1 -8.60 59.17 37.99
N TRP A 2 -7.62 58.81 38.81
CA TRP A 2 -7.46 59.07 40.26
C TRP A 2 -8.54 58.40 41.14
N SER A 3 -8.19 57.20 41.61
CA SER A 3 -8.14 56.76 43.02
C SER A 3 -9.41 56.62 43.88
N ALA A 4 -9.37 55.52 44.68
CA ALA A 4 -9.89 55.38 46.05
C ALA A 4 -11.40 55.00 46.15
N ILE A 5 -11.90 54.09 47.01
CA ILE A 5 -11.60 53.60 48.37
C ILE A 5 -12.32 52.24 48.54
N SER A 6 -11.72 51.18 49.12
CA SER A 6 -11.89 50.77 50.54
C SER A 6 -11.00 49.54 50.81
N LYS A 7 -9.87 49.61 51.53
CA LYS A 7 -9.67 49.51 53.00
C LYS A 7 -10.57 48.44 53.66
N ILE A 8 -10.02 47.29 54.11
CA ILE A 8 -9.19 46.99 55.31
C ILE A 8 -10.03 46.93 56.62
N PHE A 9 -9.72 45.91 57.44
CA PHE A 9 -10.06 45.57 58.86
C PHE A 9 -10.93 44.30 58.98
N SER A 10 -10.67 43.28 59.82
CA SER A 10 -9.55 42.92 60.73
C SER A 10 -9.91 41.67 61.55
N LYS A 11 -8.95 40.78 61.82
CA LYS A 11 -8.61 40.19 63.16
C LYS A 11 -7.61 39.03 62.93
N SER A 12 -6.32 39.10 63.32
CA SER A 12 -5.74 38.95 64.67
C SER A 12 -6.20 37.65 65.37
N ALA A 13 -5.40 36.75 65.91
CA ALA A 13 -3.95 36.52 66.07
C ALA A 13 -3.82 35.17 66.82
N ASN A 14 -2.84 34.30 66.56
CA ASN A 14 -2.04 33.66 67.63
C ASN A 14 -0.89 32.76 67.16
N ARG A 15 0.13 32.79 68.02
CA ARG A 15 1.42 32.10 68.16
C ARG A 15 1.49 30.58 67.92
N SER A 16 2.67 30.16 67.43
CA SER A 16 3.63 29.16 67.98
C SER A 16 3.90 27.84 67.21
N SER A 17 5.20 27.61 67.01
CA SER A 17 6.00 26.35 67.07
C SER A 17 6.02 25.31 65.93
N ILE A 18 7.26 25.06 65.46
CA ILE A 18 7.96 23.75 65.31
C ILE A 18 7.94 23.01 63.93
N GLU A 19 9.16 22.65 63.49
CA GLU A 19 9.61 21.58 62.54
C GLU A 19 9.17 21.68 61.06
N GLU A 20 9.93 21.29 60.02
CA GLU A 20 11.30 20.83 59.77
C GLU A 20 11.46 20.84 58.23
N ASP A 21 12.68 21.08 57.75
CA ASP A 21 13.29 20.66 56.48
C ASP A 21 12.51 20.63 55.16
N LYS A 22 13.03 21.38 54.16
CA LYS A 22 13.40 20.77 52.87
C LYS A 22 14.38 21.62 52.07
N GLU A 23 15.50 20.97 51.80
CA GLU A 23 16.59 21.36 50.91
C GLU A 23 16.15 21.99 49.60
N GLU A 24 16.83 23.08 49.30
CA GLU A 24 16.88 23.76 48.03
C GLU A 24 17.75 22.99 47.01
N ASN A 25 17.27 22.94 45.76
CA ASN A 25 18.00 22.70 44.51
C ASN A 25 18.62 21.31 44.23
N ARG A 26 17.94 20.52 43.38
CA ARG A 26 18.60 19.62 42.43
C ARG A 26 17.79 19.38 41.13
N MET A 27 18.22 20.10 40.09
CA MET A 27 18.25 19.73 38.67
C MET A 27 16.96 19.21 38.00
N ASP A 28 16.15 20.13 37.49
CA ASP A 28 15.15 19.87 36.44
C ASP A 28 15.69 20.30 35.06
N ARG A 29 16.62 19.51 34.51
CA ARG A 29 17.19 19.70 33.15
C ARG A 29 16.98 18.49 32.25
N GLY A 30 16.32 17.46 32.78
CA GLY A 30 16.09 16.18 32.10
C GLY A 30 14.78 16.11 31.34
N ASP A 31 13.78 16.92 31.72
CA ASP A 31 12.44 16.88 31.13
C ASP A 31 12.36 17.67 29.80
N ASP A 32 12.94 18.88 29.76
CA ASP A 32 13.01 19.71 28.54
C ASP A 32 13.75 19.02 27.38
N ARG A 33 14.83 18.27 27.66
CA ARG A 33 15.58 17.56 26.60
C ARG A 33 14.86 16.31 26.07
N ARG A 34 13.94 15.73 26.86
CA ARG A 34 13.15 14.58 26.43
C ARG A 34 11.96 15.04 25.60
N SER A 35 11.29 16.13 25.97
CA SER A 35 10.20 16.72 25.20
C SER A 35 10.66 17.26 23.84
N ASP A 36 11.84 17.90 23.77
CA ASP A 36 12.43 18.38 22.52
C ASP A 36 12.80 17.22 21.57
N MET A 37 13.25 16.08 22.10
CA MET A 37 13.60 14.91 21.30
C MET A 37 12.35 14.17 20.79
N ASP A 38 11.33 14.02 21.62
CA ASP A 38 10.05 13.40 21.22
C ASP A 38 9.30 14.24 20.16
N THR A 39 9.39 15.57 20.25
CA THR A 39 8.79 16.48 19.25
C THR A 39 9.54 16.46 17.92
N LEU A 40 10.87 16.38 17.94
CA LEU A 40 11.69 16.24 16.74
C LEU A 40 11.44 14.89 16.03
N ASP A 41 11.38 13.79 16.79
CA ASP A 41 11.08 12.46 16.26
C ASP A 41 9.66 12.39 15.63
N ALA A 42 8.68 13.03 16.27
CA ALA A 42 7.32 13.12 15.75
C ALA A 42 7.25 13.98 14.48
N TYR A 43 8.03 15.05 14.41
CA TYR A 43 8.13 15.92 13.25
C TYR A 43 8.74 15.19 12.03
N ASP A 44 9.84 14.47 12.24
CA ASP A 44 10.49 13.69 11.19
C ASP A 44 9.59 12.56 10.67
N THR A 45 8.91 11.86 11.59
CA THR A 45 7.92 10.83 11.24
C THR A 45 6.77 11.41 10.39
N ARG A 46 6.28 12.61 10.72
CA ARG A 46 5.22 13.29 9.95
C ARG A 46 5.70 13.65 8.54
N GLN A 47 6.91 14.18 8.41
CA GLN A 47 7.49 14.50 7.10
C GLN A 47 7.72 13.24 6.26
N ALA A 48 8.28 12.18 6.85
CA ALA A 48 8.47 10.88 6.19
C ALA A 48 7.14 10.33 5.64
N LYS A 49 6.08 10.35 6.46
CA LYS A 49 4.74 9.94 6.03
C LYS A 49 4.23 10.77 4.85
N GLN A 50 4.32 12.10 4.94
CA GLN A 50 3.91 12.99 3.85
C GLN A 50 4.68 12.69 2.56
N ARG A 51 6.00 12.53 2.65
CA ARG A 51 6.87 12.25 1.50
C ARG A 51 6.51 10.93 0.83
N ALA A 52 6.42 9.85 1.61
CA ALA A 52 6.05 8.53 1.10
C ALA A 52 4.65 8.52 0.49
N SER A 53 3.68 9.19 1.11
CA SER A 53 2.30 9.21 0.64
C SER A 53 2.11 10.02 -0.64
N VAL A 54 2.79 11.16 -0.76
CA VAL A 54 2.76 11.96 -2.00
C VAL A 54 3.49 11.23 -3.13
N LYS A 55 4.64 10.62 -2.87
CA LYS A 55 5.36 9.79 -3.86
C LYS A 55 4.47 8.66 -4.39
N TRP A 56 3.77 7.96 -3.50
CA TRP A 56 2.81 6.92 -3.88
C TRP A 56 1.64 7.48 -4.70
N LEU A 57 1.04 8.60 -4.30
CA LEU A 57 -0.07 9.21 -5.04
C LEU A 57 0.34 9.60 -6.46
N LEU A 58 1.51 10.23 -6.62
CA LEU A 58 2.07 10.57 -7.92
C LEU A 58 2.29 9.30 -8.75
N ALA A 59 2.82 8.24 -8.17
CA ALA A 59 2.97 6.97 -8.86
C ALA A 59 1.62 6.46 -9.39
N LYS A 60 0.53 6.51 -8.60
CA LYS A 60 -0.81 6.15 -9.10
C LYS A 60 -1.35 7.09 -10.16
N ALA A 61 -1.17 8.39 -10.01
CA ALA A 61 -1.64 9.38 -10.98
C ALA A 61 -0.96 9.29 -12.35
N PHE A 62 0.31 8.87 -12.40
CA PHE A 62 1.08 8.73 -13.64
C PHE A 62 1.25 7.27 -14.09
N ASN A 63 0.46 6.34 -13.57
CA ASN A 63 0.58 4.90 -13.86
C ASN A 63 2.03 4.39 -13.76
N ASN A 64 2.67 4.74 -12.63
CA ASN A 64 4.06 4.51 -12.27
C ASN A 64 5.10 5.25 -13.16
N LYS A 65 4.70 6.05 -14.16
CA LYS A 65 5.62 6.81 -15.03
C LYS A 65 5.72 8.27 -14.62
N VAL A 66 6.13 8.52 -13.37
CA VAL A 66 6.22 9.87 -12.81
C VAL A 66 7.29 10.71 -13.56
N PRO A 67 6.95 11.93 -14.03
CA PRO A 67 7.90 12.85 -14.64
C PRO A 67 9.11 13.11 -13.73
N GLU A 68 10.30 13.23 -14.30
CA GLU A 68 11.56 13.34 -13.53
C GLU A 68 11.57 14.55 -12.58
N ASN A 69 11.00 15.67 -13.01
CA ASN A 69 10.83 16.87 -12.20
C ASN A 69 9.86 16.69 -11.01
N LEU A 70 9.04 15.64 -10.99
CA LEU A 70 8.05 15.35 -9.93
C LEU A 70 8.41 14.12 -9.09
N ARG A 71 9.43 13.33 -9.46
CA ARG A 71 9.85 12.13 -8.71
C ARG A 71 10.21 12.43 -7.25
N GLU A 72 10.88 13.56 -7.02
CA GLU A 72 11.08 14.11 -5.69
C GLU A 72 10.05 15.24 -5.48
N PRO A 73 8.96 15.02 -4.71
CA PRO A 73 7.86 15.98 -4.61
C PRO A 73 8.19 17.22 -3.80
N PHE A 74 9.22 17.16 -2.95
CA PHE A 74 9.60 18.24 -2.07
C PHE A 74 10.92 18.87 -2.51
N TYR A 75 11.11 20.14 -2.15
CA TYR A 75 12.39 20.84 -2.27
C TYR A 75 12.67 21.57 -0.96
N ARG A 76 13.94 21.90 -0.72
CA ARG A 76 14.33 22.73 0.41
C ARG A 76 14.59 24.16 -0.04
N ASP A 77 14.12 25.12 0.74
CA ASP A 77 14.41 26.53 0.52
C ASP A 77 15.77 26.94 1.12
N HIS A 78 16.08 28.23 1.09
CA HIS A 78 17.32 28.76 1.66
C HIS A 78 17.39 28.67 3.20
N GLU A 79 16.25 28.46 3.87
CA GLU A 79 16.17 28.24 5.32
C GLU A 79 16.18 26.75 5.68
N ASN A 80 16.42 25.87 4.70
CA ASN A 80 16.38 24.41 4.84
C ASN A 80 15.00 23.88 5.27
N GLN A 81 13.93 24.66 5.06
CA GLN A 81 12.55 24.21 5.23
C GLN A 81 12.10 23.42 4.01
N GLU A 82 11.38 22.33 4.24
CA GLU A 82 10.88 21.46 3.18
C GLU A 82 9.52 21.94 2.66
N HIS A 83 9.42 22.17 1.35
CA HIS A 83 8.23 22.67 0.69
C HIS A 83 7.78 21.72 -0.41
N LEU A 84 6.47 21.55 -0.55
CA LEU A 84 5.90 20.80 -1.67
C LEU A 84 6.04 21.62 -2.96
N LYS A 85 6.42 20.97 -4.06
CA LYS A 85 6.56 21.65 -5.36
C LYS A 85 5.24 22.35 -5.76
N PRO A 86 5.28 23.60 -6.25
CA PRO A 86 4.06 24.36 -6.59
C PRO A 86 3.12 23.66 -7.57
N GLN A 87 3.68 22.88 -8.51
CA GLN A 87 2.90 22.07 -9.43
C GLN A 87 2.01 21.05 -8.70
N ILE A 88 2.56 20.38 -7.67
CA ILE A 88 1.82 19.38 -6.90
C ILE A 88 0.76 20.06 -6.03
N VAL A 89 1.10 21.20 -5.41
CA VAL A 89 0.15 22.05 -4.66
C VAL A 89 -1.06 22.38 -5.53
N GLY A 90 -0.83 22.81 -6.78
CA GLY A 90 -1.90 23.11 -7.74
C GLY A 90 -2.78 21.89 -8.03
N THR A 91 -2.17 20.74 -8.34
CA THR A 91 -2.91 19.51 -8.68
C THR A 91 -3.67 18.89 -7.49
N LEU A 92 -3.25 19.16 -6.26
CA LEU A 92 -3.97 18.78 -5.04
C LEU A 92 -5.19 19.69 -4.85
N ALA A 93 -4.99 21.00 -4.98
CA ALA A 93 -6.01 22.01 -4.72
C ALA A 93 -7.09 22.12 -5.81
N ASN A 94 -6.84 21.59 -7.02
CA ASN A 94 -7.85 21.48 -8.08
C ASN A 94 -8.42 20.05 -8.23
N ALA A 95 -8.04 19.12 -7.34
CA ALA A 95 -8.41 17.71 -7.34
C ALA A 95 -7.89 16.84 -8.51
N GLU A 96 -7.12 17.41 -9.43
CA GLU A 96 -6.62 16.73 -10.63
C GLU A 96 -5.81 15.47 -10.31
N ILE A 97 -4.92 15.54 -9.32
CA ILE A 97 -4.07 14.39 -8.97
C ILE A 97 -4.88 13.20 -8.45
N TYR A 98 -5.98 13.46 -7.75
CA TYR A 98 -6.89 12.43 -7.27
C TYR A 98 -7.69 11.82 -8.43
N CYS A 99 -8.13 12.65 -9.38
CA CYS A 99 -8.81 12.21 -10.59
C CYS A 99 -7.93 11.29 -11.44
N LEU A 100 -6.68 11.69 -11.65
CA LEU A 100 -5.68 10.88 -12.37
C LEU A 100 -5.42 9.54 -11.65
N ALA A 101 -5.26 9.57 -10.33
CA ALA A 101 -5.04 8.35 -9.55
C ALA A 101 -6.26 7.41 -9.62
N LEU A 102 -7.46 7.90 -9.38
CA LEU A 102 -8.70 7.11 -9.44
C LEU A 102 -8.99 6.60 -10.85
N GLY A 103 -8.75 7.43 -11.87
CA GLY A 103 -8.87 7.05 -13.28
C GLY A 103 -7.95 5.89 -13.64
N ASN A 104 -6.70 5.89 -13.16
CA ASN A 104 -5.78 4.77 -13.37
C ASN A 104 -6.13 3.53 -12.53
N ILE A 105 -6.56 3.71 -11.27
CA ILE A 105 -6.92 2.59 -10.38
C ILE A 105 -8.11 1.81 -10.95
N TYR A 106 -9.14 2.51 -11.43
CA TYR A 106 -10.34 1.88 -11.99
C TYR A 106 -10.29 1.65 -13.50
N SER A 107 -9.36 2.29 -14.21
CA SER A 107 -9.36 2.36 -15.67
C SER A 107 -10.69 2.86 -16.25
N ASP A 108 -11.35 3.79 -15.54
CA ASP A 108 -12.66 4.33 -15.89
C ASP A 108 -12.59 5.86 -16.12
N PRO A 109 -12.91 6.35 -17.33
CA PRO A 109 -12.93 7.78 -17.66
C PRO A 109 -13.84 8.63 -16.77
N ASN A 110 -14.84 8.04 -16.10
CA ASN A 110 -15.74 8.75 -15.20
C ASN A 110 -15.00 9.43 -14.03
N TYR A 111 -13.79 8.97 -13.69
CA TYR A 111 -12.98 9.54 -12.63
C TYR A 111 -12.07 10.69 -13.07
N HIS A 112 -12.00 11.04 -14.37
CA HIS A 112 -11.05 12.03 -14.87
C HIS A 112 -11.39 13.49 -14.55
N SER A 113 -12.63 13.79 -14.16
CA SER A 113 -13.08 15.18 -13.95
C SER A 113 -14.03 15.28 -12.76
N LEU A 114 -13.50 15.09 -11.55
CA LEU A 114 -14.22 15.19 -10.29
C LEU A 114 -13.72 16.38 -9.46
N ASN A 115 -14.63 17.02 -8.73
CA ASN A 115 -14.25 17.94 -7.65
C ASN A 115 -13.99 17.16 -6.34
N HIS A 116 -13.43 17.81 -5.31
CA HIS A 116 -13.11 17.15 -4.04
C HIS A 116 -14.35 16.55 -3.40
N TRP A 117 -15.48 17.23 -3.45
CA TRP A 117 -16.73 16.70 -2.90
C TRP A 117 -17.12 15.36 -3.56
N SER A 118 -17.04 15.27 -4.89
CA SER A 118 -17.34 14.04 -5.63
C SER A 118 -16.34 12.91 -5.33
N ILE A 119 -15.06 13.25 -5.08
CA ILE A 119 -14.05 12.28 -4.63
C ILE A 119 -14.39 11.72 -3.25
N LEU A 120 -14.73 12.59 -2.29
CA LEU A 120 -15.14 12.18 -0.94
C LEU A 120 -16.39 11.29 -0.99
N GLN A 121 -17.38 11.64 -1.81
CA GLN A 121 -18.57 10.81 -2.03
C GLN A 121 -18.22 9.46 -2.67
N THR A 122 -17.32 9.45 -3.65
CA THR A 122 -16.86 8.22 -4.30
C THR A 122 -16.23 7.27 -3.29
N LEU A 123 -15.33 7.78 -2.44
CA LEU A 123 -14.69 7.02 -1.37
C LEU A 123 -15.74 6.42 -0.41
N ALA A 124 -16.69 7.24 0.04
CA ALA A 124 -17.76 6.79 0.94
C ALA A 124 -18.64 5.70 0.31
N ARG A 125 -19.02 5.84 -0.97
CA ARG A 125 -19.79 4.81 -1.72
C ARG A 125 -19.04 3.49 -1.87
N LYS A 126 -17.71 3.54 -1.87
CA LYS A 126 -16.82 2.37 -1.88
C LYS A 126 -16.50 1.84 -0.48
N GLY A 127 -17.18 2.36 0.55
CA GLY A 127 -17.01 1.94 1.94
C GLY A 127 -15.66 2.34 2.51
N VAL A 128 -15.12 3.49 2.08
CA VAL A 128 -13.94 4.13 2.66
C VAL A 128 -14.36 5.50 3.19
N TYR A 129 -14.42 5.62 4.51
CA TYR A 129 -14.72 6.88 5.17
C TYR A 129 -13.42 7.58 5.50
N VAL A 130 -13.31 8.85 5.08
CA VAL A 130 -12.11 9.64 5.31
C VAL A 130 -12.05 10.01 6.80
N THR A 131 -10.93 9.68 7.44
CA THR A 131 -10.65 10.04 8.83
C THR A 131 -10.48 11.55 8.98
N GLU A 132 -10.75 12.06 10.19
CA GLU A 132 -10.52 13.46 10.48
C GLU A 132 -9.03 13.84 10.33
N PRO A 133 -8.72 15.02 9.78
CA PRO A 133 -7.36 15.54 9.71
C PRO A 133 -6.65 15.53 11.06
N SER A 134 -5.35 15.25 11.05
CA SER A 134 -4.54 15.13 12.28
C SER A 134 -4.45 16.40 13.12
N ASP A 135 -4.76 17.57 12.53
CA ASP A 135 -4.78 18.87 13.20
C ASP A 135 -6.15 19.24 13.79
N GLY A 136 -7.12 18.31 13.75
CA GLY A 136 -8.48 18.51 14.26
C GLY A 136 -9.34 19.45 13.41
N SER A 137 -8.86 19.85 12.22
CA SER A 137 -9.63 20.69 11.31
C SER A 137 -10.76 19.90 10.63
N GLN A 138 -11.84 20.58 10.26
CA GLN A 138 -12.92 19.94 9.51
C GLN A 138 -12.51 19.69 8.06
N LEU A 139 -12.73 18.46 7.59
CA LEU A 139 -12.54 18.09 6.19
C LEU A 139 -13.71 18.62 5.34
N THR A 140 -13.48 19.72 4.63
CA THR A 140 -14.45 20.31 3.69
C THR A 140 -13.79 20.55 2.33
N GLU A 141 -14.60 20.68 1.28
CA GLU A 141 -14.10 21.05 -0.05
C GLU A 141 -13.36 22.40 -0.03
N THR A 142 -13.87 23.38 0.72
CA THR A 142 -13.21 24.68 0.91
C THR A 142 -11.81 24.54 1.52
N THR A 143 -11.64 23.66 2.52
CA THR A 143 -10.33 23.36 3.12
C THR A 143 -9.35 22.79 2.10
N LEU A 144 -9.83 21.93 1.18
CA LEU A 144 -9.02 21.26 0.17
C LEU A 144 -8.67 22.15 -1.04
N ILE A 145 -9.46 23.19 -1.31
CA ILE A 145 -9.18 24.16 -2.38
C ILE A 145 -8.19 25.24 -1.92
N GLN A 146 -8.02 25.44 -0.61
CA GLN A 146 -7.12 26.46 -0.08
C GLN A 146 -5.65 26.16 -0.42
N THR A 147 -4.95 27.10 -1.09
CA THR A 147 -3.54 26.97 -1.46
C THR A 147 -2.59 27.86 -0.67
N ASN A 148 -3.10 28.83 0.11
CA ASN A 148 -2.30 29.79 0.86
C ASN A 148 -2.73 29.88 2.34
N PRO A 149 -2.11 29.08 3.25
CA PRO A 149 -1.29 27.91 2.96
C PRO A 149 -2.13 26.69 2.56
N LEU A 150 -1.52 25.74 1.83
CA LEU A 150 -2.14 24.45 1.53
C LEU A 150 -2.42 23.68 2.83
N ARG A 151 -3.65 23.19 2.99
CA ARG A 151 -4.07 22.40 4.15
C ARG A 151 -3.61 20.95 4.02
N MET A 152 -2.30 20.72 4.24
CA MET A 152 -1.67 19.42 4.02
C MET A 152 -2.27 18.30 4.88
N SER A 153 -2.67 18.59 6.12
CA SER A 153 -3.39 17.65 7.00
C SER A 153 -4.66 17.11 6.36
N ALA A 154 -5.46 17.97 5.72
CA ALA A 154 -6.67 17.59 5.00
C ALA A 154 -6.36 16.75 3.75
N HIS A 155 -5.36 17.15 2.96
CA HIS A 155 -4.95 16.36 1.80
C HIS A 155 -4.40 14.98 2.18
N MET A 156 -3.65 14.89 3.27
CA MET A 156 -3.14 13.62 3.78
C MET A 156 -4.27 12.66 4.16
N ALA A 157 -5.34 13.16 4.80
CA ALA A 157 -6.51 12.34 5.09
C ALA A 157 -7.15 11.76 3.81
N VAL A 158 -7.29 12.57 2.76
CA VAL A 158 -7.80 12.10 1.45
C VAL A 158 -6.85 11.10 0.79
N ILE A 159 -5.53 11.34 0.85
CA ILE A 159 -4.53 10.43 0.29
C ILE A 159 -4.60 9.07 0.99
N GLU A 160 -4.68 9.04 2.32
CA GLU A 160 -4.81 7.82 3.11
C GLU A 160 -6.10 7.05 2.81
N ALA A 161 -7.19 7.76 2.54
CA ALA A 161 -8.44 7.15 2.08
C ALA A 161 -8.28 6.53 0.67
N VAL A 162 -7.64 7.22 -0.28
CA VAL A 162 -7.35 6.67 -1.62
C VAL A 162 -6.40 5.46 -1.53
N MET A 163 -5.42 5.49 -0.63
CA MET A 163 -4.55 4.35 -0.31
C MET A 163 -5.34 3.15 0.23
N THR A 164 -6.27 3.39 1.15
CA THR A 164 -7.15 2.36 1.71
C THR A 164 -8.03 1.76 0.61
N LEU A 165 -8.60 2.60 -0.24
CA LEU A 165 -9.39 2.17 -1.40
C LEU A 165 -8.56 1.26 -2.32
N TYR A 166 -7.36 1.70 -2.68
CA TYR A 166 -6.46 0.93 -3.53
C TYR A 166 -6.15 -0.46 -2.95
N ALA A 167 -5.78 -0.52 -1.67
CA ALA A 167 -5.49 -1.78 -1.00
C ALA A 167 -6.70 -2.73 -1.01
N LYS A 168 -7.92 -2.22 -0.78
CA LYS A 168 -9.16 -3.00 -0.85
C LYS A 168 -9.45 -3.55 -2.25
N GLU A 169 -9.23 -2.75 -3.29
CA GLU A 169 -9.51 -3.14 -4.69
C GLU A 169 -8.47 -4.14 -5.24
N VAL A 170 -7.21 -4.02 -4.80
CA VAL A 170 -6.13 -4.92 -5.21
C VAL A 170 -6.17 -6.24 -4.45
N VAL A 171 -6.30 -6.17 -3.12
CA VAL A 171 -6.17 -7.32 -2.20
C VAL A 171 -7.55 -7.83 -1.81
N THR A 172 -8.19 -8.54 -2.75
CA THR A 172 -9.44 -9.24 -2.46
C THR A 172 -9.17 -10.62 -1.86
N SER A 173 -10.06 -11.10 -0.99
CA SER A 173 -9.90 -12.40 -0.33
C SER A 173 -9.79 -13.53 -1.36
N ASP A 174 -10.57 -13.50 -2.45
CA ASP A 174 -10.51 -14.50 -3.52
C ASP A 174 -9.13 -14.58 -4.18
N ARG A 175 -8.51 -13.43 -4.48
CA ARG A 175 -7.17 -13.37 -5.09
C ARG A 175 -6.11 -13.92 -4.15
N VAL A 176 -6.19 -13.54 -2.87
CA VAL A 176 -5.25 -14.02 -1.85
C VAL A 176 -5.40 -15.52 -1.60
N LEU A 177 -6.61 -16.03 -1.51
CA LEU A 177 -6.85 -17.46 -1.37
C LEU A 177 -6.35 -18.23 -2.60
N ALA A 178 -6.59 -17.71 -3.81
CA ALA A 178 -6.02 -18.29 -5.03
C ALA A 178 -4.49 -18.33 -4.98
N ALA A 179 -3.83 -17.26 -4.51
CA ALA A 179 -2.38 -17.22 -4.29
C ALA A 179 -1.93 -18.30 -3.30
N VAL A 180 -2.49 -18.31 -2.10
CA VAL A 180 -2.11 -19.19 -1.00
C VAL A 180 -2.33 -20.67 -1.33
N ASN A 181 -3.43 -21.00 -2.03
CA ASN A 181 -3.71 -22.35 -2.49
C ASN A 181 -2.68 -22.85 -3.50
N ARG A 182 -1.98 -21.98 -4.23
CA ARG A 182 -0.89 -22.39 -5.13
C ARG A 182 0.38 -22.75 -4.36
N PHE A 183 0.62 -22.19 -3.17
CA PHE A 183 1.85 -22.46 -2.42
C PHE A 183 1.82 -23.84 -1.74
N ASN A 184 0.64 -24.34 -1.38
CA ASN A 184 0.44 -25.61 -0.68
C ASN A 184 -0.22 -26.63 -1.61
N HIS A 185 0.51 -27.67 -2.03
CA HIS A 185 -0.05 -28.80 -2.78
C HIS A 185 -1.02 -29.65 -1.94
N ASP A 186 -0.86 -29.63 -0.62
CA ASP A 186 -1.75 -30.30 0.33
C ASP A 186 -2.85 -29.35 0.78
N ARG A 187 -4.09 -29.74 0.46
CA ARG A 187 -5.32 -28.97 0.67
C ARG A 187 -5.46 -28.48 2.11
N ILE A 188 -5.26 -27.19 2.34
CA ILE A 188 -5.77 -26.52 3.53
C ILE A 188 -7.10 -25.91 3.15
N SER A 189 -8.20 -26.42 3.72
CA SER A 189 -9.46 -25.69 3.74
C SER A 189 -9.27 -24.45 4.62
N VAL A 190 -9.06 -23.29 4.03
CA VAL A 190 -9.00 -22.04 4.78
C VAL A 190 -10.41 -21.78 5.33
N LEU A 191 -10.61 -22.10 6.61
CA LEU A 191 -11.90 -22.01 7.33
C LEU A 191 -12.21 -20.60 7.84
N SER A 192 -11.48 -19.58 7.43
CA SER A 192 -11.77 -18.20 7.78
C SER A 192 -11.36 -17.31 6.63
N ASN A 193 -12.35 -16.81 5.87
CA ASN A 193 -12.13 -15.75 4.91
C ASN A 193 -11.84 -14.49 5.73
N PRO A 194 -10.63 -13.90 5.70
CA PRO A 194 -10.41 -12.66 6.39
C PRO A 194 -11.25 -11.60 5.68
N ASP A 195 -12.22 -11.01 6.38
CA ASP A 195 -13.07 -9.94 5.85
C ASP A 195 -12.30 -8.62 5.66
N ASN A 196 -11.03 -8.59 6.08
CA ASN A 196 -10.16 -7.42 6.06
C ASN A 196 -8.96 -7.63 5.13
N TYR A 197 -8.78 -6.71 4.18
CA TYR A 197 -7.66 -6.65 3.24
C TYR A 197 -6.29 -6.62 3.94
N GLU A 198 -6.21 -6.03 5.13
CA GLU A 198 -4.98 -6.05 5.94
C GLU A 198 -4.59 -7.48 6.36
N GLN A 199 -5.56 -8.26 6.82
CA GLN A 199 -5.33 -9.64 7.24
C GLN A 199 -5.08 -10.55 6.04
N ASN A 200 -5.71 -10.27 4.90
CA ASN A 200 -5.40 -10.93 3.63
C ASN A 200 -3.94 -10.72 3.22
N LEU A 201 -3.39 -9.51 3.37
CA LEU A 201 -1.97 -9.25 3.10
C LEU A 201 -1.06 -10.06 4.03
N LEU A 202 -1.31 -10.03 5.35
CA LEU A 202 -0.51 -10.78 6.32
C LEU A 202 -0.57 -12.29 6.07
N LEU A 203 -1.76 -12.81 5.75
CA LEU A 203 -1.95 -14.22 5.38
C LEU A 203 -1.11 -14.59 4.16
N TRP A 204 -1.17 -13.77 3.10
CA TRP A 204 -0.38 -13.98 1.88
C TRP A 204 1.12 -14.02 2.18
N VAL A 205 1.64 -13.04 2.92
CA VAL A 205 3.07 -12.97 3.27
C VAL A 205 3.48 -14.16 4.13
N SER A 206 2.67 -14.51 5.14
CA SER A 206 2.93 -15.63 6.05
C SER A 206 3.02 -16.96 5.30
N HIS A 207 2.07 -17.23 4.41
CA HIS A 207 2.07 -18.46 3.61
C HIS A 207 3.22 -18.51 2.61
N ALA A 208 3.61 -17.38 2.00
CA ALA A 208 4.79 -17.33 1.13
C ALA A 208 6.10 -17.60 1.91
N CYS A 209 6.24 -17.04 3.12
CA CYS A 209 7.39 -17.32 4.00
C CYS A 209 7.43 -18.79 4.42
N ALA A 210 6.29 -19.38 4.80
CA ALA A 210 6.20 -20.80 5.14
C ALA A 210 6.58 -21.71 3.95
N ALA A 211 6.15 -21.33 2.73
CA ALA A 211 6.52 -22.06 1.52
C ALA A 211 8.02 -21.93 1.18
N LEU A 212 8.63 -20.76 1.42
CA LEU A 212 10.08 -20.59 1.29
C LEU A 212 10.83 -21.46 2.31
N ARG A 213 10.40 -21.50 3.58
CA ARG A 213 11.01 -22.34 4.61
C ARG A 213 11.06 -23.81 4.21
N LYS A 214 9.96 -24.34 3.67
CA LYS A 214 9.90 -25.72 3.12
C LYS A 214 10.89 -25.92 1.96
N ARG A 215 11.07 -24.93 1.09
CA ARG A 215 12.07 -25.00 -0.01
C ARG A 215 13.49 -25.00 0.56
N MET A 216 13.78 -24.20 1.58
CA MET A 216 15.08 -24.15 2.24
C MET A 216 15.43 -25.48 2.90
N GLU A 217 14.47 -26.14 3.56
CA GLU A 217 14.61 -27.49 4.13
C GLU A 217 14.93 -28.53 3.05
N GLN A 218 14.20 -28.51 1.92
CA GLN A 218 14.47 -29.39 0.78
C GLN A 218 15.87 -29.18 0.17
N GLU A 219 16.33 -27.93 0.06
CA GLU A 219 17.68 -27.60 -0.40
C GLU A 219 18.76 -28.07 0.59
N ALA A 220 18.50 -27.99 1.90
CA ALA A 220 19.41 -28.48 2.94
C ALA A 220 19.49 -30.02 2.96
N ASP A 221 18.38 -30.70 2.76
CA ASP A 221 18.31 -32.17 2.72
C ASP A 221 18.87 -32.78 1.42
N SER A 222 18.75 -32.07 0.29
CA SER A 222 19.26 -32.51 -1.02
C SER A 222 20.73 -32.16 -1.27
N GLY A 223 21.37 -31.42 -0.35
CA GLY A 223 22.80 -31.14 -0.33
C GLY A 223 23.63 -32.40 -0.11
N MET A 224 23.78 -33.21 -1.16
CA MET A 224 24.68 -34.35 -1.24
C MET A 224 26.11 -33.85 -0.92
N SER A 225 26.68 -34.47 0.10
CA SER A 225 28.07 -34.44 0.51
C SER A 225 29.03 -34.76 -0.65
N ASN A 226 29.41 -33.75 -1.42
CA ASN A 226 30.69 -33.74 -2.11
C ASN A 226 31.78 -33.28 -1.10
N GLY A 227 32.20 -34.21 -0.23
CA GLY A 227 33.54 -34.20 0.37
C GLY A 227 33.83 -33.22 1.52
N GLY A 228 32.84 -32.65 2.20
CA GLY A 228 33.03 -31.88 3.44
C GLY A 228 32.51 -32.65 4.65
N GLY A 229 33.29 -32.72 5.74
CA GLY A 229 32.97 -33.45 6.96
C GLY A 229 31.68 -33.02 7.67
N GLU A 230 31.35 -33.77 8.73
CA GLU A 230 30.15 -33.82 9.57
C GLU A 230 29.63 -32.50 10.20
N GLY A 231 30.12 -31.33 9.77
CA GLY A 231 29.88 -30.03 10.42
C GLY A 231 29.17 -28.94 9.61
N ASP A 232 28.97 -29.08 8.29
CA ASP A 232 28.42 -28.00 7.44
C ASP A 232 27.05 -28.36 6.84
N ARG A 233 26.13 -28.84 7.68
CA ARG A 233 24.70 -28.82 7.33
C ARG A 233 24.25 -27.37 7.41
N LEU A 234 23.86 -26.79 6.27
CA LEU A 234 23.19 -25.49 6.21
C LEU A 234 21.98 -25.52 7.16
N GLN A 235 22.11 -24.87 8.32
CA GLN A 235 20.99 -24.72 9.24
C GLN A 235 19.99 -23.78 8.59
N VAL A 236 18.77 -24.27 8.37
CA VAL A 236 17.65 -23.46 7.89
C VAL A 236 17.28 -22.46 8.98
N PRO A 237 17.39 -21.14 8.74
CA PRO A 237 16.95 -20.15 9.72
C PRO A 237 15.46 -20.27 10.01
N ASP A 238 15.09 -20.07 11.27
CA ASP A 238 13.67 -20.06 11.66
C ASP A 238 13.05 -18.71 11.32
N LEU A 239 12.21 -18.69 10.28
CA LEU A 239 11.53 -17.47 9.86
C LEU A 239 10.49 -17.04 10.92
N PRO A 240 10.39 -15.73 11.22
CA PRO A 240 9.49 -15.23 12.27
C PRO A 240 8.03 -15.50 11.92
N VAL A 241 7.21 -15.73 12.95
CA VAL A 241 5.76 -15.89 12.81
C VAL A 241 5.12 -14.50 12.64
N ILE A 242 4.40 -14.31 11.54
CA ILE A 242 3.77 -13.04 11.20
C ILE A 242 2.35 -13.00 11.79
N LYS A 243 2.09 -12.06 12.70
CA LYS A 243 0.78 -11.81 13.33
C LYS A 243 0.26 -10.42 13.04
N ASP A 244 1.15 -9.43 12.99
CA ASP A 244 0.82 -8.06 12.67
C ASP A 244 1.87 -7.41 11.75
N PHE A 245 1.68 -6.14 11.41
CA PHE A 245 2.60 -5.41 10.54
C PHE A 245 3.94 -5.07 11.20
N LYS A 246 4.06 -5.10 12.53
CA LYS A 246 5.33 -4.88 13.24
C LYS A 246 6.29 -6.04 13.02
N ASP A 247 5.75 -7.25 12.82
CA ASP A 247 6.54 -8.44 12.47
C ASP A 247 7.18 -8.33 11.06
N LEU A 248 6.86 -7.28 10.29
CA LEU A 248 7.48 -7.00 8.98
C LEU A 248 8.62 -5.95 9.06
N CYS A 249 8.77 -5.29 10.21
CA CYS A 249 9.69 -4.16 10.39
C CYS A 249 11.17 -4.55 10.35
N ASP A 250 11.51 -5.80 10.61
CA ASP A 250 12.87 -6.34 10.49
C ASP A 250 13.27 -6.68 9.05
N GLY A 251 12.34 -6.53 8.10
CA GLY A 251 12.54 -6.83 6.68
C GLY A 251 12.70 -8.32 6.34
N VAL A 252 12.72 -9.23 7.33
CA VAL A 252 12.94 -10.67 7.09
C VAL A 252 11.80 -11.23 6.25
N ALA A 253 10.55 -10.98 6.66
CA ALA A 253 9.37 -11.44 5.97
C ALA A 253 9.25 -10.86 4.54
N LEU A 254 9.56 -9.56 4.38
CA LEU A 254 9.52 -8.89 3.08
C LEU A 254 10.60 -9.41 2.11
N ALA A 255 11.82 -9.59 2.60
CA ALA A 255 12.90 -10.16 1.80
C ALA A 255 12.63 -11.64 1.46
N SER A 256 12.05 -12.40 2.41
CA SER A 256 11.65 -13.79 2.20
C SER A 256 10.55 -13.91 1.16
N LEU A 257 9.55 -13.03 1.20
CA LEU A 257 8.50 -12.95 0.19
C LEU A 257 9.10 -12.75 -1.22
N ILE A 258 10.02 -11.79 -1.37
CA ILE A 258 10.68 -11.57 -2.67
C ILE A 258 11.54 -12.77 -3.06
N SER A 259 12.26 -13.38 -2.12
CA SER A 259 13.07 -14.57 -2.39
C SER A 259 12.23 -15.77 -2.82
N PHE A 260 11.03 -15.92 -2.27
CA PHE A 260 10.09 -16.96 -2.66
C PHE A 260 9.67 -16.84 -4.13
N TYR A 261 9.23 -15.65 -4.54
CA TYR A 261 8.78 -15.39 -5.91
C TYR A 261 9.91 -15.20 -6.92
N CYS A 262 11.03 -14.63 -6.52
CA CYS A 262 12.11 -14.16 -7.39
C CYS A 262 13.47 -14.69 -6.89
N ALA A 263 13.59 -16.01 -6.68
CA ALA A 263 14.78 -16.65 -6.12
C ALA A 263 16.08 -16.36 -6.90
N GLU A 264 15.98 -16.17 -8.22
CA GLU A 264 17.12 -15.81 -9.10
C GLU A 264 17.66 -14.40 -8.79
N GLU A 265 16.79 -13.47 -8.39
CA GLU A 265 17.15 -12.08 -8.11
C GLU A 265 17.56 -11.86 -6.65
N LEU A 266 16.91 -12.57 -5.74
CA LEU A 266 17.17 -12.51 -4.30
C LEU A 266 17.24 -13.92 -3.70
N SER A 267 18.45 -14.41 -3.49
CA SER A 267 18.68 -15.65 -2.76
C SER A 267 18.40 -15.48 -1.26
N TRP A 268 17.71 -16.46 -0.67
CA TRP A 268 17.38 -16.49 0.75
C TRP A 268 18.62 -16.44 1.66
N LYS A 269 19.77 -16.91 1.17
CA LYS A 269 21.06 -16.89 1.89
C LYS A 269 21.59 -15.49 2.20
N LYS A 270 21.07 -14.45 1.54
CA LYS A 270 21.44 -13.05 1.79
C LYS A 270 20.66 -12.42 2.94
N ILE A 271 19.56 -13.04 3.35
CA ILE A 271 18.65 -12.54 4.38
C ILE A 271 19.27 -12.85 5.74
N ARG A 272 19.38 -11.83 6.59
CA ARG A 272 19.88 -11.99 7.96
C ARG A 272 18.70 -12.27 8.87
N VAL A 273 18.70 -13.44 9.50
CA VAL A 273 17.63 -13.89 10.39
C VAL A 273 18.25 -14.15 11.76
N SER A 274 17.77 -13.41 12.76
CA SER A 274 18.25 -13.45 14.13
C SER A 274 17.06 -13.46 15.07
N TYR A 275 17.14 -14.20 16.18
CA TYR A 275 16.05 -14.26 17.17
C TYR A 275 15.71 -12.87 17.74
N LEU A 276 16.72 -12.03 17.90
CA LEU A 276 16.58 -10.61 18.22
C LEU A 276 17.27 -9.79 17.12
N PRO A 277 16.52 -9.31 16.10
CA PRO A 277 17.10 -8.57 15.00
C PRO A 277 17.65 -7.23 15.48
N THR A 278 18.89 -6.95 15.12
CA THR A 278 19.50 -5.62 15.34
C THR A 278 19.02 -4.64 14.27
N VAL A 279 19.05 -3.33 14.57
CA VAL A 279 18.70 -2.28 13.60
C VAL A 279 19.52 -2.40 12.30
N SER A 280 20.80 -2.76 12.41
CA SER A 280 21.65 -2.95 11.22
C SER A 280 21.22 -4.12 10.35
N GLU A 281 20.72 -5.20 10.95
CA GLU A 281 20.17 -6.35 10.21
C GLU A 281 18.84 -5.99 9.56
N SER A 282 17.97 -5.27 10.27
CA SER A 282 16.69 -4.78 9.73
C SER A 282 16.91 -3.88 8.51
N LEU A 283 17.81 -2.89 8.62
CA LEU A 283 18.16 -1.99 7.52
C LEU A 283 18.82 -2.76 6.35
N HIS A 284 19.65 -3.77 6.64
CA HIS A 284 20.21 -4.64 5.60
C HIS A 284 19.12 -5.39 4.84
N ASN A 285 18.20 -6.05 5.54
CA ASN A 285 17.11 -6.81 4.93
C ASN A 285 16.18 -5.92 4.12
N LEU A 286 15.78 -4.77 4.66
CA LEU A 286 14.96 -3.78 3.94
C LEU A 286 15.72 -3.15 2.77
N GLY A 287 17.04 -2.99 2.88
CA GLY A 287 17.90 -2.58 1.77
C GLY A 287 17.88 -3.58 0.61
N LEU A 288 17.79 -4.89 0.89
CA LEU A 288 17.62 -5.91 -0.15
C LEU A 288 16.27 -5.75 -0.87
N VAL A 289 15.19 -5.51 -0.12
CA VAL A 289 13.85 -5.25 -0.65
C VAL A 289 13.85 -4.02 -1.56
N GLN A 290 14.43 -2.92 -1.07
CA GLN A 290 14.55 -1.67 -1.82
C GLN A 290 15.38 -1.86 -3.10
N ALA A 291 16.54 -2.52 -3.01
CA ALA A 291 17.40 -2.78 -4.15
C ALA A 291 16.70 -3.64 -5.22
N PHE A 292 15.93 -4.64 -4.81
CA PHE A 292 15.08 -5.42 -5.73
C PHE A 292 14.06 -4.51 -6.44
N CYS A 293 13.35 -3.65 -5.71
CA CYS A 293 12.37 -2.74 -6.30
C CYS A 293 12.97 -1.79 -7.33
N TYR A 294 14.21 -1.32 -7.13
CA TYR A 294 14.89 -0.44 -8.10
C TYR A 294 15.50 -1.19 -9.29
N ARG A 295 16.03 -2.39 -9.09
CA ARG A 295 16.79 -3.11 -10.12
C ARG A 295 15.92 -4.01 -10.99
N CYS A 296 14.95 -4.69 -10.40
CA CYS A 296 14.23 -5.79 -11.03
C CYS A 296 12.85 -5.37 -11.56
N LEU A 297 12.30 -4.26 -11.07
CA LEU A 297 10.99 -3.75 -11.49
C LEU A 297 11.14 -2.70 -12.59
N PRO A 298 10.23 -2.67 -13.60
CA PRO A 298 10.24 -1.63 -14.62
C PRO A 298 10.09 -0.21 -14.06
N VAL A 299 9.36 -0.09 -12.94
CA VAL A 299 9.28 1.12 -12.12
C VAL A 299 9.30 0.69 -10.65
N SER A 300 10.08 1.40 -9.84
CA SER A 300 10.08 1.21 -8.39
C SER A 300 8.75 1.64 -7.76
N ILE A 301 8.21 0.75 -6.93
CA ILE A 301 7.05 0.94 -6.05
C ILE A 301 7.45 1.22 -4.59
N PHE A 302 8.76 1.27 -4.31
CA PHE A 302 9.30 1.47 -2.97
C PHE A 302 9.38 2.98 -2.69
N HIS A 303 8.31 3.53 -2.11
CA HIS A 303 8.19 4.97 -1.80
C HIS A 303 8.59 5.32 -0.36
N LEU A 304 8.92 4.31 0.43
CA LEU A 304 9.41 4.41 1.80
C LEU A 304 10.94 4.43 1.82
N MET A 305 11.52 4.90 2.91
CA MET A 305 12.90 4.60 3.29
C MET A 305 12.95 3.35 4.18
N PRO A 306 14.04 2.56 4.16
CA PRO A 306 14.23 1.45 5.09
C PRO A 306 14.05 1.85 6.57
N GLU A 307 14.47 3.06 6.92
CA GLU A 307 14.33 3.66 8.26
C GLU A 307 12.86 3.85 8.64
N ASP A 308 12.01 4.28 7.68
CA ASP A 308 10.57 4.49 7.91
C ASP A 308 9.85 3.21 8.35
N ILE A 309 10.32 2.05 7.85
CA ILE A 309 9.78 0.73 8.17
C ILE A 309 10.39 0.21 9.48
N THR A 310 11.72 0.35 9.63
CA THR A 310 12.44 -0.13 10.83
C THR A 310 11.93 0.55 12.10
N TYR A 311 11.66 1.85 12.03
CA TYR A 311 11.17 2.66 13.15
C TYR A 311 9.66 2.89 13.11
N MET A 312 8.90 2.05 12.39
CA MET A 312 7.46 2.26 12.18
C MET A 312 6.69 2.42 13.50
N ARG A 313 6.28 3.66 13.80
CA ARG A 313 5.42 3.99 14.95
C ARG A 313 3.94 4.10 14.56
N GLY A 314 3.36 3.08 13.94
CA GLY A 314 1.94 3.00 13.54
C GLY A 314 1.48 3.98 12.46
N SER A 315 2.05 5.18 12.40
CA SER A 315 1.80 6.24 11.42
C SER A 315 2.14 5.83 9.98
N MET A 316 3.17 4.99 9.80
CA MET A 316 3.62 4.49 8.50
C MET A 316 2.93 3.18 8.06
N LYS A 317 2.05 2.61 8.90
CA LYS A 317 1.38 1.34 8.62
C LYS A 317 0.63 1.37 7.29
N GLN A 318 -0.09 2.46 7.00
CA GLN A 318 -0.84 2.60 5.75
C GLN A 318 0.07 2.59 4.52
N ASN A 319 1.25 3.24 4.60
CA ASN A 319 2.24 3.24 3.54
C ASN A 319 2.82 1.85 3.30
N LEU A 320 3.08 1.09 4.38
CA LEU A 320 3.51 -0.30 4.28
C LEU A 320 2.43 -1.20 3.65
N ILE A 321 1.16 -0.99 4.01
CA ILE A 321 0.01 -1.71 3.43
C ILE A 321 -0.06 -1.48 1.92
N VAL A 322 0.02 -0.24 1.44
CA VAL A 322 -0.04 0.00 -0.01
C VAL A 322 1.20 -0.47 -0.75
N PHE A 323 2.37 -0.46 -0.11
CA PHE A 323 3.57 -1.10 -0.65
C PHE A 323 3.37 -2.62 -0.81
N LEU A 324 2.80 -3.29 0.18
CA LEU A 324 2.44 -4.71 0.09
C LEU A 324 1.36 -4.98 -0.96
N ALA A 325 0.36 -4.12 -1.08
CA ALA A 325 -0.64 -4.22 -2.15
C ALA A 325 0.02 -4.06 -3.54
N ASP A 326 1.00 -3.16 -3.67
CA ASP A 326 1.78 -3.00 -4.89
C ASP A 326 2.63 -4.23 -5.21
N LEU A 327 3.31 -4.81 -4.21
CA LEU A 327 4.00 -6.09 -4.34
C LEU A 327 3.02 -7.19 -4.77
N PHE A 328 1.86 -7.30 -4.13
CA PHE A 328 0.83 -8.28 -4.50
C PHE A 328 0.40 -8.11 -5.96
N ASN A 329 0.14 -6.87 -6.39
CA ASN A 329 -0.26 -6.59 -7.77
C ASN A 329 0.81 -7.04 -8.78
N ILE A 330 2.10 -6.79 -8.52
CA ILE A 330 3.18 -7.12 -9.47
C ILE A 330 3.71 -8.56 -9.37
N LEU A 331 3.35 -9.31 -8.33
CA LEU A 331 3.75 -10.70 -8.13
C LEU A 331 2.62 -11.67 -8.50
N GLU A 332 1.37 -11.30 -8.22
CA GLU A 332 0.21 -12.21 -8.34
C GLU A 332 -0.76 -11.85 -9.46
N ILE A 333 -1.01 -10.55 -9.69
CA ILE A 333 -2.03 -10.10 -10.67
C ILE A 333 -1.38 -9.82 -12.03
N HIS A 334 -0.30 -9.07 -12.03
CA HIS A 334 0.47 -8.66 -13.20
C HIS A 334 1.95 -9.03 -13.00
N PRO A 335 2.28 -10.34 -13.00
CA PRO A 335 3.61 -10.83 -12.64
C PRO A 335 4.71 -10.22 -13.51
N VAL A 336 5.72 -9.66 -12.85
CA VAL A 336 6.95 -9.20 -13.51
C VAL A 336 7.81 -10.38 -13.97
N LYS A 337 8.72 -10.12 -14.92
CA LYS A 337 9.49 -11.17 -15.62
C LYS A 337 10.32 -12.08 -14.71
N CYS A 338 10.74 -11.61 -13.54
CA CYS A 338 11.54 -12.38 -12.59
C CYS A 338 10.71 -13.28 -11.67
N VAL A 339 9.37 -13.24 -11.73
CA VAL A 339 8.50 -14.11 -10.92
C VAL A 339 8.56 -15.56 -11.41
N ARG A 340 8.72 -16.49 -10.48
CA ARG A 340 8.71 -17.94 -10.67
C ARG A 340 7.81 -18.58 -9.63
N TYR A 341 6.73 -19.20 -10.07
CA TYR A 341 5.88 -19.98 -9.15
C TYR A 341 6.45 -21.39 -8.97
N PRO A 342 6.35 -21.97 -7.75
CA PRO A 342 6.56 -23.41 -7.57
C PRO A 342 5.71 -24.21 -8.57
N GLY A 343 6.36 -24.96 -9.47
CA GLY A 343 5.72 -25.73 -10.53
C GLY A 343 5.80 -25.16 -11.95
N MET A 344 6.32 -23.94 -12.15
CA MET A 344 6.56 -23.38 -13.51
C MET A 344 7.68 -24.10 -14.27
N ASP A 345 8.64 -24.72 -13.57
CA ASP A 345 9.81 -25.36 -14.19
C ASP A 345 9.46 -26.59 -15.05
N LYS A 346 8.23 -27.12 -14.93
CA LYS A 346 7.72 -28.21 -15.78
C LYS A 346 7.14 -27.73 -17.12
N ILE A 347 7.04 -26.41 -17.34
CA ILE A 347 6.40 -25.80 -18.52
C ILE A 347 7.42 -25.07 -19.43
N SER A 348 8.72 -25.18 -19.13
CA SER A 348 9.81 -24.62 -19.96
C SER A 348 10.00 -25.31 -21.33
N ASN A 349 9.04 -26.11 -21.79
CA ASN A 349 8.91 -26.48 -23.21
C ASN A 349 7.69 -25.78 -23.82
N GLY A 350 7.89 -24.52 -24.19
CA GLY A 350 7.23 -23.89 -25.33
C GLY A 350 5.71 -23.84 -25.33
N LYS A 351 5.05 -23.58 -24.20
CA LYS A 351 3.61 -23.24 -24.20
C LYS A 351 3.32 -22.04 -23.31
N THR A 352 2.95 -20.95 -23.98
CA THR A 352 2.34 -19.74 -23.43
C THR A 352 1.31 -20.11 -22.35
N VAL A 353 1.54 -19.63 -21.12
CA VAL A 353 0.59 -19.79 -20.02
C VAL A 353 -0.62 -18.91 -20.31
N LEU A 354 -1.71 -19.55 -20.72
CA LEU A 354 -3.04 -18.93 -20.78
C LEU A 354 -3.55 -18.77 -19.34
N LEU A 355 -3.62 -17.54 -18.84
CA LEU A 355 -4.43 -17.24 -17.65
C LEU A 355 -5.90 -17.19 -18.07
N LEU A 356 -6.65 -18.22 -17.69
CA LEU A 356 -8.09 -18.33 -17.89
C LEU A 356 -8.79 -17.55 -16.78
N PHE A 357 -9.39 -16.41 -17.12
CA PHE A 357 -10.34 -15.73 -16.25
C PHE A 357 -11.76 -16.12 -16.68
N CYS A 358 -12.53 -16.71 -15.76
CA CYS A 358 -13.96 -16.89 -15.90
C CYS A 358 -14.66 -15.71 -15.24
N ILE A 359 -15.22 -14.81 -16.04
CA ILE A 359 -16.21 -13.83 -15.57
C ILE A 359 -17.50 -14.10 -16.34
N GLY A 360 -18.57 -14.43 -15.63
CA GLY A 360 -19.91 -14.57 -16.23
C GLY A 360 -20.06 -15.70 -17.25
N GLY A 361 -19.37 -16.83 -17.07
CA GLY A 361 -19.55 -18.02 -17.92
C GLY A 361 -18.89 -17.95 -19.31
N PHE A 362 -18.14 -16.89 -19.63
CA PHE A 362 -17.35 -16.81 -20.86
C PHE A 362 -15.86 -16.97 -20.58
N LEU A 363 -15.23 -17.85 -21.36
CA LEU A 363 -13.82 -18.22 -21.27
C LEU A 363 -12.98 -17.22 -22.09
N PHE A 364 -12.22 -16.32 -21.43
CA PHE A 364 -11.34 -15.39 -22.15
C PHE A 364 -9.92 -15.95 -22.27
N VAL A 365 -9.42 -16.02 -23.51
CA VAL A 365 -8.05 -16.41 -23.86
C VAL A 365 -7.26 -15.15 -24.23
N THR A 366 -6.38 -14.68 -23.34
CA THR A 366 -5.44 -13.59 -23.69
C THR A 366 -4.08 -14.20 -24.04
N LEU A 367 -3.74 -14.22 -25.33
CA LEU A 367 -2.41 -14.56 -25.82
C LEU A 367 -1.47 -13.37 -25.58
N ILE A 368 -0.50 -13.52 -24.67
CA ILE A 368 0.57 -12.54 -24.49
C ILE A 368 1.57 -12.70 -25.65
N LEU A 369 1.45 -11.85 -26.67
CA LEU A 369 2.51 -11.57 -27.64
C LEU A 369 2.94 -10.10 -27.49
N SER A 370 4.25 -9.86 -27.59
CA SER A 370 4.90 -8.54 -27.45
C SER A 370 4.33 -7.44 -28.36
N PRO A 371 4.51 -6.14 -28.02
CA PRO A 371 3.73 -5.02 -28.56
C PRO A 371 4.29 -4.56 -29.93
N PRO A 372 3.44 -4.40 -30.97
CA PRO A 372 2.56 -3.23 -31.07
C PRO A 372 1.12 -3.50 -31.58
N VAL A 373 0.69 -4.76 -31.72
CA VAL A 373 -0.59 -5.10 -32.41
C VAL A 373 -1.81 -5.10 -31.45
N VAL A 374 -1.59 -5.06 -30.14
CA VAL A 374 -2.64 -5.23 -29.12
C VAL A 374 -3.66 -4.08 -29.10
N TYR A 375 -3.27 -2.88 -29.49
CA TYR A 375 -4.17 -1.71 -29.52
C TYR A 375 -5.23 -1.80 -30.62
N SER A 376 -4.93 -2.41 -31.78
CA SER A 376 -5.92 -2.56 -32.86
C SER A 376 -6.88 -3.72 -32.61
N VAL A 377 -6.43 -4.81 -31.98
CA VAL A 377 -7.29 -5.98 -31.75
C VAL A 377 -8.29 -5.72 -30.64
N LEU A 378 -7.91 -5.07 -29.52
CA LEU A 378 -8.84 -4.69 -28.46
C LEU A 378 -9.88 -3.66 -28.94
N TYR A 379 -9.49 -2.71 -29.79
CA TYR A 379 -10.41 -1.71 -30.35
C TYR A 379 -11.44 -2.35 -31.31
N VAL A 380 -11.02 -3.30 -32.14
CA VAL A 380 -11.92 -4.08 -33.02
C VAL A 380 -12.80 -5.04 -32.21
N PHE A 381 -12.31 -5.59 -31.09
CA PHE A 381 -13.10 -6.44 -30.20
C PHE A 381 -14.17 -5.64 -29.44
N PHE A 382 -13.83 -4.44 -28.94
CA PHE A 382 -14.78 -3.54 -28.28
C PHE A 382 -15.87 -3.05 -29.27
N LEU A 383 -15.48 -2.70 -30.50
CA LEU A 383 -16.43 -2.34 -31.57
C LEU A 383 -17.32 -3.50 -32.00
N ASN A 384 -16.82 -4.73 -32.04
CA ASN A 384 -17.63 -5.91 -32.37
C ASN A 384 -18.55 -6.34 -31.22
N ILE A 385 -18.15 -6.19 -29.96
CA ILE A 385 -19.03 -6.42 -28.80
C ILE A 385 -20.14 -5.36 -28.75
N CYS A 386 -19.81 -4.08 -28.97
CA CYS A 386 -20.83 -3.03 -29.08
C CYS A 386 -21.79 -3.27 -30.26
N LYS A 387 -21.29 -3.69 -31.43
CA LYS A 387 -22.15 -4.06 -32.57
C LYS A 387 -23.00 -5.29 -32.25
N SER A 388 -22.45 -6.30 -31.60
CA SER A 388 -23.19 -7.53 -31.27
C SER A 388 -24.27 -7.29 -30.22
N ILE A 389 -24.04 -6.43 -29.22
CA ILE A 389 -25.06 -6.04 -28.23
C ILE A 389 -26.16 -5.20 -28.90
N THR A 390 -25.79 -4.25 -29.76
CA THR A 390 -26.78 -3.42 -30.49
C THR A 390 -27.61 -4.27 -31.45
N ILE A 391 -27.00 -5.25 -32.12
CA ILE A 391 -27.69 -6.23 -32.98
C ILE A 391 -28.60 -7.14 -32.15
N PHE A 392 -28.19 -7.57 -30.95
CA PHE A 392 -29.04 -8.35 -30.06
C PHE A 392 -30.23 -7.55 -29.54
N SER A 393 -30.04 -6.28 -29.20
CA SER A 393 -31.13 -5.36 -28.81
C SER A 393 -32.10 -5.09 -29.96
N LEU A 394 -31.58 -4.89 -31.19
CA LEU A 394 -32.41 -4.68 -32.38
C LEU A 394 -33.14 -5.95 -32.83
N LEU A 395 -32.52 -7.12 -32.73
CA LEU A 395 -33.16 -8.40 -32.99
C LEU A 395 -34.22 -8.70 -31.93
N TRP A 396 -33.97 -8.40 -30.66
CA TRP A 396 -34.96 -8.56 -29.58
C TRP A 396 -36.16 -7.62 -29.73
N LEU A 397 -35.92 -6.35 -30.13
CA LEU A 397 -36.98 -5.40 -30.46
C LEU A 397 -37.76 -5.84 -31.71
N SER A 398 -37.07 -6.34 -32.73
CA SER A 398 -37.71 -6.87 -33.95
C SER A 398 -38.53 -8.12 -33.66
N PHE A 399 -38.03 -9.02 -32.80
CA PHE A 399 -38.75 -10.23 -32.38
C PHE A 399 -39.95 -9.89 -31.50
N SER A 400 -39.82 -8.89 -30.62
CA SER A 400 -40.94 -8.39 -29.79
C SER A 400 -42.03 -7.70 -30.62
N LEU A 401 -41.65 -6.93 -31.63
CA LEU A 401 -42.57 -6.30 -32.59
C LEU A 401 -43.23 -7.32 -33.52
N LEU A 402 -42.52 -8.39 -33.91
CA LEU A 402 -43.13 -9.50 -34.66
C LEU A 402 -44.16 -10.24 -33.81
N PHE A 403 -43.85 -10.50 -32.54
CA PHE A 403 -44.75 -11.19 -31.61
C PHE A 403 -45.99 -10.36 -31.27
N ALA A 404 -45.84 -9.04 -31.10
CA ALA A 404 -46.97 -8.13 -30.88
C ALA A 404 -47.89 -8.04 -32.12
N ASN A 405 -47.35 -8.05 -33.34
CA ASN A 405 -48.15 -8.04 -34.55
C ASN A 405 -48.88 -9.37 -34.80
N VAL A 406 -48.26 -10.52 -34.48
CA VAL A 406 -48.92 -11.83 -34.60
C VAL A 406 -50.10 -11.98 -33.62
N VAL A 407 -49.98 -11.44 -32.40
CA VAL A 407 -51.09 -11.45 -31.43
C VAL A 407 -52.24 -10.50 -31.83
N THR A 408 -51.95 -9.43 -32.57
CA THR A 408 -52.99 -8.50 -33.03
C THR A 408 -53.74 -9.03 -34.28
N VAL A 409 -53.10 -9.85 -35.12
CA VAL A 409 -53.73 -10.49 -36.30
C VAL A 409 -54.60 -11.69 -35.93
N CYS A 410 -54.44 -12.28 -34.74
CA CYS A 410 -55.31 -13.37 -34.25
C CYS A 410 -56.54 -12.92 -33.44
N ASN A 411 -56.85 -11.63 -33.39
CA ASN A 411 -58.01 -11.08 -32.67
C ASN A 411 -58.94 -10.22 -33.55
N TRP A 412 -59.02 -10.52 -34.85
CA TRP A 412 -60.07 -10.06 -35.77
C TRP A 412 -60.62 -11.21 -36.59
#